data_AF-A0AA86VPX4-F1
#
_entry.id   AF-A0AA86VPX4-F1
#
_cell.length_a   1.000
_cell.length_b   1.000
_cell.length_c   1.000
_cell.angle_alpha   90.00
_cell.angle_beta   90.00
_cell.angle_gamma   90.00
#
_symmetry.space_group_name_H-M   'P 1'
#
loop_
_entity.id
_entity.type
_entity.pdbx_description
1 polymer ?
#
loop_
_entity_poly.entity_id
_entity_poly.type
_entity_poly.pdbx_seq_one_letter_code
_entity_poly.pdbx_strand_id
1 'polypeptide(L)' 'IDHSVVESFEGEGRACITARVYPTIAIDDMAQLYVFNNGTASVEITKLSAWSMKKAKIN' A
#
# COMPACT_ATOMS: atom_id res chain seq x y z
N ILE A 1 -3.46 -1.20 -3.17
CA ILE A 1 -2.45 -0.73 -4.15
C ILE A 1 -2.80 -1.41 -5.46
N ASP A 2 -3.09 -0.63 -6.51
CA ASP A 2 -3.42 -1.12 -7.84
C ASP A 2 -2.64 -0.30 -8.88
N HIS A 3 -1.44 -0.79 -9.21
CA HIS A 3 -0.50 -0.19 -10.15
C HIS A 3 -0.30 1.33 -9.94
N SER A 4 -1.09 2.16 -10.63
CA SER A 4 -1.02 3.63 -10.58
C SER A 4 -1.88 4.29 -9.51
N VAL A 5 -2.60 3.52 -8.68
CA VAL A 5 -3.50 4.02 -7.63
C VAL A 5 -3.14 3.42 -6.27
N VAL A 6 -3.11 4.26 -5.25
CA VAL A 6 -3.01 3.86 -3.84
C VAL A 6 -4.17 4.48 -3.08
N GLU A 7 -4.95 3.64 -2.40
CA GLU A 7 -6.00 4.06 -1.48
C GLU A 7 -5.58 3.65 -0.06
N SER A 8 -5.55 4.63 0.83
CA SER A 8 -5.14 4.48 2.22
C SER A 8 -6.32 4.79 3.12
N PHE A 9 -6.59 3.88 4.06
CA PHE A 9 -7.66 3.98 5.04
C PHE A 9 -7.06 3.84 6.44
N GLU A 10 -7.26 4.85 7.28
CA GLU A 10 -6.77 4.86 8.65
C GLU A 10 -7.92 4.79 9.64
N GLY A 11 -7.68 4.16 10.80
CA GLY A 11 -8.59 4.19 11.95
C GLY A 11 -9.98 3.68 11.60
N GLU A 12 -10.05 2.61 10.80
CA GLU A 12 -11.29 2.00 10.29
C GLU A 12 -12.08 2.91 9.32
N GLY A 13 -11.38 3.75 8.56
CA GLY A 13 -11.98 4.61 7.52
C GLY A 13 -12.38 6.00 8.02
N ARG A 14 -11.92 6.40 9.20
CA ARG A 14 -12.10 7.78 9.71
C ARG A 14 -11.33 8.80 8.89
N ALA A 15 -10.21 8.39 8.30
CA ALA A 15 -9.46 9.17 7.33
C ALA A 15 -9.17 8.33 6.09
N CYS A 16 -9.36 8.93 4.93
CA CYS A 16 -9.16 8.32 3.62
C CYS A 16 -8.28 9.23 2.76
N ILE A 17 -7.27 8.65 2.12
CA ILE A 17 -6.38 9.37 1.19
C ILE A 17 -6.22 8.52 -0.07
N THR A 18 -6.48 9.12 -1.23
CA THR A 18 -6.24 8.49 -2.54
C THR A 18 -5.12 9.22 -3.26
N ALA A 19 -4.16 8.47 -3.77
CA ALA A 19 -3.03 8.99 -4.54
C ALA A 19 -2.90 8.32 -5.92
N ARG A 20 -2.40 9.09 -6.89
CA ARG A 20 -2.05 8.62 -8.23
C ARG A 20 -0.55 8.75 -8.45
N VAL A 21 0.08 7.69 -8.92
CA VAL A 21 1.53 7.63 -9.15
C VAL A 21 1.85 6.91 -10.46
N TYR A 22 2.98 7.27 -11.08
CA TYR A 22 3.41 6.71 -12.37
C TYR A 22 4.92 6.36 -12.32
N PRO A 23 5.29 5.28 -11.62
CA PRO A 23 6.70 4.89 -11.48
C PRO A 23 7.26 4.36 -12.80
N THR A 24 8.56 4.54 -13.02
CA THR A 24 9.28 4.01 -14.20
C THR A 24 10.01 2.70 -13.93
N ILE A 25 10.21 2.34 -12.66
CA ILE A 25 10.98 1.15 -12.24
C ILE A 25 10.08 0.15 -11.49
N ALA A 26 9.31 0.61 -10.51
CA ALA A 26 8.43 -0.24 -9.70
C ALA A 26 7.12 -0.57 -10.44
N ILE A 27 7.24 -1.40 -11.49
CA ILE A 27 6.12 -1.86 -12.34
C ILE A 27 6.01 -3.37 -12.21
N ASP A 28 4.78 -3.88 -12.07
CA ASP A 28 4.46 -5.30 -11.96
C ASP A 28 5.33 -6.01 -10.91
N ASP A 29 6.06 -7.06 -11.32
CA ASP A 29 6.89 -7.89 -10.43
C ASP A 29 8.12 -7.16 -9.88
N MET A 30 8.46 -5.97 -10.41
CA MET A 30 9.52 -5.13 -9.86
C MET A 30 9.05 -4.26 -8.69
N ALA A 31 7.73 -4.18 -8.46
CA ALA A 31 7.20 -3.46 -7.30
C ALA A 31 7.48 -4.23 -6.00
N GLN A 32 7.95 -3.52 -4.98
CA GLN A 32 8.25 -4.07 -3.66
C GLN A 32 7.44 -3.33 -2.58
N LEU A 33 7.09 -4.04 -1.52
CA LEU A 33 6.36 -3.52 -0.37
C LEU A 33 7.25 -3.57 0.87
N TYR A 34 7.32 -2.46 1.59
CA TYR A 34 8.12 -2.32 2.79
C TYR A 34 7.27 -1.79 3.95
N VAL A 35 7.66 -2.17 5.17
CA VAL A 35 7.25 -1.48 6.39
C VAL A 35 8.50 -0.87 7.00
N PHE A 36 8.43 0.41 7.37
CA PHE A 36 9.58 1.15 7.85
C PHE A 36 9.22 2.04 9.03
N ASN A 37 10.20 2.29 9.90
CA ASN A 37 10.15 3.29 10.95
C ASN A 37 11.44 4.12 10.84
N ASN A 38 11.30 5.42 10.56
CA ASN A 38 12.43 6.35 10.51
C ASN A 38 12.42 7.34 11.70
N GLY A 39 11.69 7.00 12.77
CA GLY A 39 11.70 7.74 14.03
C GLY A 39 12.85 7.31 14.96
N THR A 40 13.07 8.06 16.03
CA THR A 40 14.11 7.75 17.04
C THR A 40 13.66 6.70 18.06
N ALA A 41 12.35 6.53 18.23
CA ALA A 41 11.76 5.54 19.13
C ALA A 41 11.38 4.27 18.36
N SER A 42 11.54 3.12 19.02
CA SER A 42 11.06 1.84 18.50
C SER A 42 9.54 1.79 18.52
N VAL A 43 8.97 1.15 17.49
CA VAL A 43 7.54 0.83 17.39
C VAL A 43 7.37 -0.65 17.12
N GLU A 44 6.32 -1.23 17.69
CA GLU A 44 5.96 -2.62 17.51
C GLU A 44 4.76 -2.74 16.55
N ILE A 45 4.86 -3.66 15.60
CA ILE A 45 3.75 -4.01 14.71
C ILE A 45 3.05 -5.22 15.32
N THR A 46 1.90 -4.99 15.96
CA THR A 46 1.13 -6.05 16.62
C THR A 46 0.47 -7.00 15.62
N LYS A 47 0.14 -6.52 14.42
CA LYS A 47 -0.40 -7.34 13.31
C LYS A 47 -0.13 -6.69 11.96
N LEU A 48 0.29 -7.50 10.99
CA LEU A 48 0.37 -7.13 9.59
C LEU A 48 -0.24 -8.25 8.75
N SER A 49 -1.01 -7.89 7.73
CA SER A 49 -1.55 -8.84 6.76
C SER A 49 -1.49 -8.23 5.37
N ALA A 50 -0.96 -8.99 4.42
CA ALA A 50 -0.81 -8.59 3.03
C ALA A 50 -1.36 -9.69 2.12
N TRP A 51 -2.11 -9.29 1.10
CA TRP A 51 -2.75 -10.21 0.16
C TRP A 51 -2.48 -9.78 -1.28
N SER A 52 -2.09 -10.73 -2.12
CA SER A 52 -2.05 -10.53 -3.57
C SER A 52 -3.46 -10.51 -4.11
N MET A 53 -3.81 -9.42 -4.79
CA MET A 53 -5.15 -9.21 -5.36
C MET A 53 -5.20 -9.78 -6.78
N LYS A 54 -6.23 -10.59 -7.08
CA LYS A 54 -6.50 -11.06 -8.44
C LYS A 54 -7.19 -9.95 -9.25
N LYS A 55 -6.95 -9.93 -10.56
CA LYS A 55 -7.65 -9.03 -11.48
C LYS A 55 -9.16 -9.31 -11.43
N ALA A 56 -9.95 -8.27 -11.24
CA ALA A 56 -11.40 -8.34 -11.33
C ALA A 56 -11.83 -8.36 -12.82
N LYS A 57 -12.96 -9.02 -13.12
CA LYS A 57 -13.63 -8.85 -14.40
C LYS A 57 -14.49 -7.58 -14.32
N ILE A 58 -14.10 -6.57 -15.08
CA ILE A 58 -14.84 -5.31 -15.21
C ILE A 58 -15.48 -5.32 -16.62
N ASN A 59 -16.72 -4.86 -16.72
CA ASN A 59 -17.55 -4.92 -17.94
C ASN A 59 -17.10 -3.92 -19.01
#